data_AF-A0A973KK52-F1
#
_entry.id   AF-A0A973KK52-F1
#
_cell.length_a   1.000
_cell.length_b   1.000
_cell.length_c   1.000
_cell.angle_alpha   90.00
_cell.angle_beta   90.00
_cell.angle_gamma   90.00
#
_symmetry.space_group_name_H-M   'P 1'
#
loop_
_entity.id
_entity.type
_entity.pdbx_description
1 polymer ?
#
loop_
_entity_poly.entity_id
_entity_poly.type
_entity_poly.pdbx_seq_one_letter_code
_entity_poly.pdbx_strand_id
1 'polypeptide(L)' 'MTGQPLPHAADKMPIVTASNGQPFMPCDAVLALLRAIANSCRNLADDPDCDLHTAGAAIDIEADALEARAIGHTVGTT' A
#
# COMPACT_ATOMS: atom_id res chain seq x y z
N MET A 1 29.06 -18.94 8.41
CA MET A 1 27.77 -18.24 8.28
C MET A 1 28.07 -16.80 7.86
N THR A 2 27.90 -16.46 6.59
CA THR A 2 28.11 -15.08 6.10
C THR A 2 26.91 -14.24 6.53
N GLY A 3 27.08 -13.45 7.59
CA GLY A 3 26.05 -12.56 8.13
C GLY A 3 25.84 -11.34 7.25
N GLN A 4 25.36 -11.54 6.01
CA GLN A 4 24.88 -10.41 5.22
C GLN A 4 23.62 -9.83 5.89
N PRO A 5 23.55 -8.51 6.10
CA PRO A 5 22.34 -7.86 6.59
C PRO A 5 21.18 -8.20 5.66
N LEU A 6 20.04 -8.56 6.25
CA LEU A 6 18.81 -8.70 5.48
C LEU A 6 18.45 -7.33 4.89
N PRO A 7 18.09 -7.24 3.60
CA PRO A 7 17.64 -6.00 2.99
C PRO A 7 16.48 -5.41 3.78
N HIS A 8 16.48 -4.09 3.98
CA HIS A 8 15.37 -3.42 4.64
C HIS A 8 14.12 -3.54 3.76
N ALA A 9 12.94 -3.67 4.38
CA ALA A 9 11.69 -3.71 3.61
C ALA A 9 11.51 -2.42 2.76
N ALA A 10 12.02 -1.30 3.26
CA ALA A 10 12.07 -0.03 2.54
C ALA A 10 12.83 -0.12 1.20
N ASP A 11 13.86 -0.96 1.11
CA ASP A 11 14.66 -1.13 -0.12
C ASP A 11 13.85 -1.78 -1.25
N LYS A 12 12.70 -2.40 -0.93
CA LYS A 12 11.80 -3.06 -1.86
C LYS A 12 10.61 -2.19 -2.28
N MET A 13 10.49 -0.98 -1.73
CA MET A 13 9.39 -0.08 -2.08
C MET A 13 9.60 0.47 -3.50
N PRO A 14 8.60 0.40 -4.38
CA PRO A 14 8.71 0.87 -5.76
C PRO A 14 8.58 2.41 -5.82
N ILE A 15 9.55 3.11 -5.23
CA ILE A 15 9.66 4.56 -5.30
C ILE A 15 10.31 4.92 -6.63
N VAL A 16 9.64 5.77 -7.41
CA VAL A 16 10.10 6.28 -8.69
C VAL A 16 10.26 7.80 -8.62
N THR A 17 10.99 8.39 -9.58
CA THR A 17 11.16 9.85 -9.65
C THR A 17 10.19 10.43 -10.67
N ALA A 18 9.40 11.43 -10.27
CA ALA A 18 8.48 12.15 -11.15
C ALA A 18 9.24 13.10 -12.11
N SER A 19 8.55 13.61 -13.12
CA SER A 19 9.09 14.58 -14.08
C SER A 19 9.56 15.90 -13.44
N ASN A 20 9.02 16.23 -12.27
CA ASN A 20 9.44 17.38 -11.45
C ASN A 20 10.64 17.05 -10.52
N GLY A 21 11.23 15.87 -10.65
CA GLY A 21 12.36 15.41 -9.83
C GLY A 21 11.99 14.96 -8.41
N GLN A 22 10.71 14.98 -8.03
CA GLN A 22 10.29 14.53 -6.70
C GLN A 22 10.04 13.02 -6.69
N PRO A 23 10.43 12.31 -5.61
CA PRO A 23 10.12 10.90 -5.46
C PRO A 23 8.61 10.71 -5.23
N PHE A 24 8.04 9.67 -5.82
CA PHE A 24 6.66 9.24 -5.57
C PHE A 24 6.53 7.72 -5.68
N MET A 25 5.45 7.17 -5.12
CA MET A 25 5.06 5.79 -5.36
C MET A 25 3.91 5.76 -6.39
N PRO A 26 3.99 4.91 -7.43
CA PRO A 26 2.89 4.72 -8.37
C PRO A 26 1.61 4.27 -7.67
N CYS A 27 0.44 4.71 -8.16
CA CYS A 27 -0.83 4.44 -7.49
C CYS A 27 -1.14 2.94 -7.38
N ASP A 28 -0.86 2.17 -8.43
CA ASP A 28 -0.97 0.71 -8.45
C ASP A 28 -0.10 0.04 -7.36
N ALA A 29 1.11 0.54 -7.14
CA ALA A 29 1.97 0.07 -6.06
C ALA A 29 1.42 0.40 -4.66
N VAL A 30 0.86 1.61 -4.47
CA VAL A 30 0.19 1.98 -3.21
C VAL A 30 -1.00 1.07 -2.96
N LEU A 31 -1.84 0.82 -3.98
CA LEU A 31 -2.98 -0.08 -3.87
C LEU A 31 -2.55 -1.50 -3.51
N ALA A 32 -1.52 -2.04 -4.17
CA ALA A 32 -0.99 -3.35 -3.86
C ALA A 32 -0.49 -3.46 -2.40
N LEU A 33 0.16 -2.42 -1.90
CA LEU A 33 0.61 -2.35 -0.50
C LEU A 33 -0.58 -2.33 0.47
N LEU A 34 -1.58 -1.47 0.25
CA LEU A 34 -2.76 -1.39 1.10
C LEU A 34 -3.50 -2.74 1.17
N ARG A 35 -3.68 -3.41 0.02
CA ARG A 35 -4.29 -4.75 -0.04
C ARG A 35 -3.46 -5.80 0.68
N ALA A 36 -2.14 -5.74 0.60
CA ALA A 36 -1.26 -6.64 1.34
C ALA A 36 -1.39 -6.44 2.86
N ILE A 37 -1.49 -5.19 3.33
CA ILE A 37 -1.72 -4.88 4.74
C ILE A 37 -3.09 -5.39 5.19
N ALA A 38 -4.15 -5.13 4.44
CA ALA A 38 -5.50 -5.64 4.75
C ALA A 38 -5.54 -7.17 4.83
N ASN A 39 -4.84 -7.86 3.93
CA ASN A 39 -4.66 -9.32 4.02
C ASN A 39 -3.88 -9.74 5.26
N SER A 40 -2.84 -9.01 5.64
CA SER A 40 -2.11 -9.28 6.89
C SER A 40 -3.00 -9.11 8.12
N CYS A 41 -3.85 -8.07 8.14
CA CYS A 41 -4.83 -7.87 9.20
C CYS A 41 -5.78 -9.06 9.31
N ARG A 42 -6.32 -9.54 8.18
CA ARG A 42 -7.18 -10.74 8.14
C ARG A 42 -6.48 -12.00 8.63
N ASN A 43 -5.21 -12.20 8.27
CA ASN A 43 -4.43 -13.38 8.67
C ASN A 43 -4.09 -13.40 10.17
N LEU A 44 -4.15 -12.25 10.83
CA LEU A 44 -3.85 -12.08 12.26
C LEU A 44 -5.12 -11.80 13.08
N ALA A 45 -6.30 -11.82 12.45
CA ALA A 45 -7.55 -11.35 13.04
C ALA A 45 -8.10 -12.21 14.18
N ASP A 46 -7.51 -13.39 14.43
CA ASP A 46 -7.86 -14.23 15.58
C ASP A 46 -7.30 -13.70 16.91
N ASP A 47 -6.53 -12.60 16.89
CA ASP A 47 -6.06 -11.91 18.08
C ASP A 47 -7.21 -11.16 18.79
N PRO A 48 -7.59 -11.53 20.02
CA PRO A 48 -8.73 -10.93 20.73
C PRO A 48 -8.46 -9.51 21.26
N ASP A 49 -7.20 -9.08 21.34
CA ASP A 49 -6.82 -7.79 21.91
C ASP A 49 -6.75 -6.68 20.85
N CYS A 50 -6.89 -7.03 19.56
CA CYS A 50 -6.83 -6.10 18.44
C CYS A 50 -7.93 -6.39 17.42
N ASP A 51 -8.80 -5.41 17.15
CA ASP A 51 -9.81 -5.52 16.08
C ASP A 51 -9.17 -5.30 14.69
N LEU A 52 -8.46 -6.33 14.24
CA LEU A 52 -7.83 -6.34 12.92
C LEU A 52 -8.83 -6.59 11.79
N HIS A 53 -10.03 -7.08 12.10
CA HIS A 53 -11.08 -7.26 11.10
C HIS A 53 -11.58 -5.90 10.60
N THR A 54 -11.93 -5.01 11.54
CA THR A 54 -12.33 -3.64 11.21
C THR A 54 -11.20 -2.85 10.58
N ALA A 55 -9.96 -3.02 11.06
CA ALA A 55 -8.79 -2.36 10.46
C ALA A 55 -8.59 -2.78 8.99
N GLY A 56 -8.66 -4.08 8.69
CA GLY A 56 -8.55 -4.59 7.32
C GLY A 56 -9.64 -4.03 6.40
N ALA A 57 -10.89 -3.99 6.88
CA ALA A 57 -12.01 -3.45 6.11
C ALA A 57 -11.86 -1.93 5.84
N ALA A 58 -11.41 -1.15 6.82
CA ALA A 58 -11.17 0.28 6.64
C ALA A 58 -10.06 0.54 5.60
N ILE A 59 -8.99 -0.26 5.61
CA ILE A 59 -7.91 -0.16 4.63
C ILE A 59 -8.40 -0.48 3.22
N ASP A 60 -9.28 -1.48 3.06
CA ASP A 60 -9.88 -1.80 1.76
C ASP A 60 -10.73 -0.63 1.21
N ILE A 61 -11.53 0.03 2.07
CA ILE A 61 -12.32 1.21 1.69
C ILE A 61 -11.43 2.36 1.21
N GLU A 62 -10.34 2.65 1.92
CA GLU A 62 -9.42 3.71 1.53
C GLU A 62 -8.67 3.38 0.23
N ALA A 63 -8.33 2.10 0.01
CA ALA A 63 -7.76 1.65 -1.26
C ALA A 63 -8.74 1.87 -2.42
N ASP A 64 -10.02 1.51 -2.25
CA ASP A 64 -11.06 1.75 -3.26
C ASP A 64 -11.23 3.25 -3.55
N ALA A 65 -11.26 4.08 -2.50
CA ALA A 65 -11.37 5.52 -2.63
C ALA A 65 -10.17 6.14 -3.38
N LEU A 66 -8.96 5.65 -3.10
CA LEU A 66 -7.75 6.08 -3.79
C LEU A 66 -7.79 5.70 -5.28
N GLU A 67 -8.17 4.47 -5.60
CA GLU A 67 -8.31 3.99 -6.98
C GLU A 67 -9.32 4.85 -7.76
N ALA A 68 -10.49 5.11 -7.18
CA ALA A 68 -11.51 5.96 -7.78
C ALA A 68 -11.01 7.39 -8.06
N ARG A 69 -10.25 7.99 -7.13
CA ARG A 69 -9.63 9.31 -7.33
C ARG A 69 -8.58 9.28 -8.45
N ALA A 70 -7.74 8.25 -8.48
CA ALA A 70 -6.72 8.11 -9.51
C ALA A 70 -7.33 8.01 -10.92
N ILE A 71 -8.40 7.23 -11.08
CA ILE A 71 -9.18 7.17 -12.32
C ILE A 71 -9.69 8.56 -12.70
N GLY A 72 -10.33 9.26 -11.75
CA GLY A 72 -10.85 10.61 -11.94
C GLY A 72 -9.81 11.61 -12.45
N HIS A 73 -8.59 11.54 -11.94
CA HIS A 73 -7.48 12.40 -12.38
C HIS A 73 -6.96 12.07 -13.79
N THR A 74 -7.06 10.81 -14.22
CA THR A 74 -6.68 10.40 -15.59
C THR A 74 -7.72 10.70 -16.67
N VAL A 75 -9.01 10.84 -16.30
CA VAL A 75 -10.09 11.16 -17.27
C VAL A 75 -10.38 12.67 -17.40
N GLY A 76 -9.96 13.49 -16.46
CA GLY A 76 -10.20 14.94 -16.45
C GLY A 76 -9.14 15.80 -17.15
N THR A 77 -8.15 15.20 -17.83
CA THR A 77 -7.01 15.89 -18.46
C THR A 77 -7.03 15.91 -19.99
N THR A 78 -8.17 15.60 -20.61
CA THR A 78 -8.47 15.83 -22.04
C THR A 78 -9.43 16.98 -22.22
#